data_AF-G8QUW6-F1
#
_entry.id   AF-G8QUW6-F1
#
_cell.length_a   1.000
_cell.length_b   1.000
_cell.length_c   1.000
_cell.angle_alpha   90.00
_cell.angle_beta   90.00
_cell.angle_gamma   90.00
#
_symmetry.space_group_name_H-M   'P 1'
#
loop_
_entity.id
_entity.type
_entity.pdbx_description
1 polymer ?
#
loop_
_entity_poly.entity_id
_entity_poly.type
_entity_poly.pdbx_seq_one_letter_code
_entity_poly.pdbx_strand_id
1 'polypeptide(L)'
;MSRKIVLVIILVFAVSLTLTAESFAEVKTKTADGNSFTFPEDALQTGPALFAMAISKTRQNGEEQQQILLQWQTYFNENPSFLAGLPVYHFPVIGSVPFFVKGAIRGGIAKTYAPFIGSDRLAVVFISDAETFFAQAGIPIDEEPTLAFVVKNGTIKGFLKGGVTEENLFRLKELVSGNK
;
A
#
# COMPACT_ATOMS: atom_id res chain seq x y z
N MET A 1 41.57 -12.34 32.71
CA MET A 1 40.67 -11.48 31.92
C MET A 1 39.25 -11.77 32.37
N SER A 2 38.59 -10.80 33.00
CA SER A 2 37.39 -11.00 33.82
C SER A 2 36.15 -11.35 32.99
N ARG A 3 35.42 -12.39 33.43
CA ARG A 3 34.15 -12.91 32.87
C ARG A 3 33.06 -11.85 32.63
N LYS A 4 33.23 -10.66 33.22
CA LYS A 4 32.39 -9.46 33.06
C LYS A 4 32.58 -8.75 31.70
N ILE A 5 33.76 -8.86 31.08
CA ILE A 5 34.06 -8.17 29.80
C ILE A 5 33.38 -8.88 28.62
N VAL A 6 33.23 -10.21 28.68
CA VAL A 6 32.55 -10.99 27.63
C VAL A 6 31.04 -10.73 27.60
N LEU A 7 30.42 -10.45 28.75
CA LEU A 7 28.99 -10.16 28.87
C LEU A 7 28.59 -8.80 28.27
N VAL A 8 29.49 -7.81 28.32
CA VAL A 8 29.24 -6.48 27.75
C VAL A 8 29.28 -6.51 26.21
N ILE A 9 30.09 -7.38 25.61
CA ILE A 9 30.21 -7.49 24.14
C ILE A 9 28.97 -8.17 23.53
N ILE A 10 28.35 -9.13 24.23
CA ILE A 10 27.12 -9.79 23.76
C ILE A 10 25.91 -8.86 23.86
N LEU A 11 25.87 -7.97 24.87
CA LEU A 11 24.76 -7.02 25.04
C LEU A 11 24.78 -5.89 23.99
N VAL A 12 25.96 -5.50 23.50
CA VAL A 12 26.10 -4.45 22.47
C VAL A 12 25.72 -4.98 21.07
N PHE A 13 25.86 -6.28 20.80
CA PHE A 13 25.49 -6.87 19.50
C PHE A 13 23.98 -7.10 19.32
N ALA A 14 23.19 -7.07 20.41
CA ALA A 14 21.75 -7.30 20.36
C ALA A 14 20.93 -6.05 19.97
N VAL A 15 21.54 -4.86 19.91
CA VAL A 15 20.81 -3.58 19.70
C VAL A 15 20.95 -3.05 18.27
N SER A 16 21.58 -3.78 17.36
CA SER A 16 21.77 -3.35 15.96
C SER A 16 20.83 -4.02 14.95
N LEU A 17 19.77 -4.70 15.40
CA LEU A 17 18.59 -4.83 14.56
C LEU A 17 17.96 -3.44 14.49
N THR A 18 18.45 -2.63 13.56
CA THR A 18 17.69 -1.47 13.09
C THR A 18 16.35 -2.03 12.67
N LEU A 19 15.31 -1.82 13.49
CA LEU A 19 13.94 -1.86 13.01
C LEU A 19 13.87 -0.76 11.95
N THR A 20 14.25 -1.08 10.72
CA THR A 20 13.87 -0.29 9.57
C THR A 20 12.36 -0.38 9.55
N ALA A 21 11.72 0.68 10.02
CA ALA A 21 10.29 0.83 9.89
C ALA A 21 9.97 0.64 8.40
N GLU A 22 9.21 -0.40 8.09
CA GLU A 22 8.86 -0.75 6.71
C GLU A 22 8.17 0.44 6.06
N SER A 23 8.63 0.84 4.87
CA SER A 23 8.10 2.00 4.15
C SER A 23 8.20 1.76 2.66
N PHE A 24 7.30 2.38 1.90
CA PHE A 24 7.40 2.33 0.45
C PHE A 24 8.49 3.24 -0.08
N ALA A 25 9.15 2.82 -1.16
CA ALA A 25 10.02 3.68 -1.94
C ALA A 25 9.23 4.82 -2.60
N GLU A 26 9.88 5.98 -2.73
CA GLU A 26 9.31 7.11 -3.46
C GLU A 26 9.15 6.76 -4.94
N VAL A 27 7.98 7.04 -5.51
CA VAL A 27 7.71 6.91 -6.94
C VAL A 27 6.98 8.12 -7.47
N LYS A 28 7.63 8.82 -8.41
CA LYS A 28 6.98 9.87 -9.20
C LYS A 28 6.03 9.26 -10.20
N THR A 29 4.76 9.61 -10.08
CA THR A 29 3.70 9.13 -10.95
C THR A 29 2.66 10.22 -11.21
N LYS A 30 1.48 9.81 -11.66
CA LYS A 30 0.33 10.66 -11.92
C LYS A 30 -0.95 10.02 -11.41
N THR A 31 -1.85 10.87 -10.92
CA THR A 31 -3.23 10.53 -10.59
C THR A 31 -4.03 10.14 -11.84
N ALA A 32 -5.25 9.63 -11.64
CA ALA A 32 -6.15 9.20 -12.72
C ALA A 32 -6.49 10.31 -13.74
N ASP A 33 -6.57 11.56 -13.28
CA ASP A 33 -6.79 12.75 -14.12
C ASP A 33 -5.49 13.31 -14.74
N GLY A 34 -4.34 12.68 -14.47
CA GLY A 34 -3.07 13.01 -15.09
C GLY A 34 -2.24 14.08 -14.37
N ASN A 35 -2.68 14.56 -13.21
CA ASN A 35 -1.89 15.44 -12.35
C ASN A 35 -0.67 14.72 -11.80
N SER A 36 0.42 15.45 -11.56
CA SER A 36 1.62 14.89 -10.93
C SER A 36 1.32 14.41 -9.52
N PHE A 37 1.92 13.29 -9.13
CA PHE A 37 1.75 12.69 -7.81
C PHE A 37 3.04 12.00 -7.37
N THR A 38 3.46 12.21 -6.14
CA THR A 38 4.63 11.57 -5.52
C THR A 38 4.13 10.57 -4.49
N PHE A 39 4.20 9.29 -4.84
CA PHE A 39 3.86 8.21 -3.92
C PHE A 39 5.05 7.92 -2.99
N PRO A 40 4.85 7.64 -1.68
CA PRO A 40 3.59 7.71 -0.94
C PRO A 40 3.26 9.10 -0.38
N GLU A 41 4.19 10.05 -0.47
CA GLU A 41 4.18 11.34 0.24
C GLU A 41 2.90 12.14 0.04
N ASP A 42 2.42 12.28 -1.20
CA ASP A 42 1.24 13.09 -1.51
C ASP A 42 -0.06 12.54 -0.89
N ALA A 43 -0.18 11.23 -0.71
CA ALA A 43 -1.33 10.63 -0.02
C ALA A 43 -1.30 10.83 1.49
N LEU A 44 -0.14 11.16 2.06
CA LEU A 44 0.09 11.25 3.51
C LEU A 44 0.17 12.70 4.01
N GLN A 45 0.06 13.69 3.12
CA GLN A 45 0.18 15.11 3.49
C GLN A 45 -0.80 15.51 4.62
N THR A 46 -2.02 14.97 4.59
CA THR A 46 -3.09 15.30 5.53
C THR A 46 -3.15 14.40 6.77
N GLY A 47 -2.42 13.29 6.79
CA GLY A 47 -2.47 12.33 7.90
C GLY A 47 -2.18 10.89 7.49
N PRO A 48 -2.49 9.92 8.38
CA PRO A 48 -2.44 8.52 8.01
C PRO A 48 -3.51 8.17 6.95
N ALA A 49 -3.26 7.13 6.18
CA ALA A 49 -4.16 6.68 5.12
C ALA A 49 -4.14 5.15 4.98
N LEU A 50 -5.17 4.61 4.35
CA LEU A 50 -5.22 3.23 3.90
C LEU A 50 -4.86 3.16 2.42
N PHE A 51 -3.87 2.35 2.08
CA PHE A 51 -3.41 2.14 0.70
C PHE A 51 -3.95 0.81 0.19
N ALA A 52 -4.84 0.88 -0.80
CA ALA A 52 -5.37 -0.27 -1.54
C ALA A 52 -4.50 -0.55 -2.76
N MET A 53 -3.78 -1.66 -2.77
CA MET A 53 -2.77 -1.98 -3.77
C MET A 53 -3.06 -3.28 -4.49
N ALA A 54 -3.14 -3.20 -5.81
CA ALA A 54 -3.19 -4.36 -6.70
C ALA A 54 -1.80 -4.54 -7.31
N ILE A 55 -1.19 -5.71 -7.11
CA ILE A 55 0.19 -6.00 -7.44
C ILE A 55 0.22 -7.34 -8.14
N SER A 56 0.56 -7.33 -9.43
CA SER A 56 0.60 -8.57 -10.17
C SER A 56 1.72 -8.57 -11.19
N LYS A 57 2.28 -9.77 -11.37
CA LYS A 57 3.21 -10.08 -12.47
C LYS A 57 2.48 -10.28 -13.80
N THR A 58 1.18 -10.54 -13.75
CA THR A 58 0.32 -10.76 -14.92
C THR A 58 -0.82 -9.75 -15.00
N ARG A 59 -1.27 -9.45 -16.22
CA ARG A 59 -2.41 -8.57 -16.41
C ARG A 59 -3.69 -9.10 -15.75
N GLN A 60 -3.96 -10.40 -15.94
CA GLN A 60 -5.19 -11.03 -15.44
C GLN A 60 -5.30 -10.95 -13.93
N ASN A 61 -4.28 -11.39 -13.18
CA ASN A 61 -4.32 -11.32 -11.72
C ASN A 61 -4.36 -9.86 -11.23
N GLY A 62 -3.73 -8.92 -11.96
CA GLY A 62 -3.84 -7.49 -11.65
C GLY A 62 -5.26 -6.95 -11.80
N GLU A 63 -5.99 -7.39 -12.83
CA GLU A 63 -7.40 -7.04 -13.04
C GLU A 63 -8.30 -7.69 -11.96
N GLU A 64 -8.07 -8.95 -11.60
CA GLU A 64 -8.79 -9.66 -10.53
C GLU A 64 -8.62 -8.97 -9.18
N GLN A 65 -7.37 -8.62 -8.80
CA GLN A 65 -7.09 -7.89 -7.58
C GLN A 65 -7.76 -6.50 -7.57
N GLN A 66 -7.78 -5.79 -8.70
CA GLN A 66 -8.50 -4.51 -8.80
C GLN A 66 -9.98 -4.68 -8.51
N GLN A 67 -10.63 -5.73 -9.04
CA GLN A 67 -12.05 -5.98 -8.75
C GLN A 67 -12.29 -6.23 -7.26
N ILE A 68 -11.41 -6.98 -6.59
CA ILE A 68 -11.52 -7.21 -5.15
C ILE A 68 -11.34 -5.90 -4.35
N LEU A 69 -10.40 -5.05 -4.73
CA LEU A 69 -10.22 -3.74 -4.08
C LEU A 69 -11.41 -2.79 -4.33
N LEU A 70 -12.09 -2.91 -5.47
CA LEU A 70 -13.32 -2.17 -5.72
C LEU A 70 -14.47 -2.68 -4.85
N GLN A 71 -14.53 -3.98 -4.53
CA GLN A 71 -15.49 -4.50 -3.53
C GLN A 71 -15.22 -3.91 -2.15
N TRP A 72 -13.95 -3.80 -1.74
CA TRP A 72 -13.56 -3.09 -0.52
C TRP A 72 -14.03 -1.63 -0.54
N GLN A 73 -13.80 -0.93 -1.65
CA GLN A 73 -14.23 0.46 -1.78
C GLN A 73 -15.76 0.60 -1.70
N THR A 74 -16.51 -0.28 -2.36
CA THR A 74 -17.98 -0.32 -2.26
C THR A 74 -18.40 -0.50 -0.80
N TYR A 75 -17.80 -1.44 -0.08
CA TYR A 75 -18.07 -1.63 1.34
C TYR A 75 -17.81 -0.35 2.16
N PHE A 76 -16.69 0.34 1.94
CA PHE A 76 -16.38 1.60 2.65
C PHE A 76 -17.35 2.74 2.29
N ASN A 77 -17.80 2.81 1.04
CA ASN A 77 -18.79 3.79 0.61
C ASN A 77 -20.16 3.53 1.26
N GLU A 78 -20.55 2.27 1.40
CA GLU A 78 -21.80 1.86 2.07
C GLU A 78 -21.71 1.98 3.60
N ASN A 79 -20.49 1.88 4.17
CA ASN A 79 -20.22 1.90 5.61
C ASN A 79 -19.19 2.98 5.99
N PRO A 80 -19.49 4.28 5.76
CA PRO A 80 -18.50 5.36 5.88
C PRO A 80 -17.92 5.53 7.31
N SER A 81 -18.67 5.10 8.33
CA SER A 81 -18.20 5.13 9.72
C SER A 81 -17.18 4.04 10.04
N PHE A 82 -17.05 2.99 9.22
CA PHE A 82 -16.16 1.86 9.47
C PHE A 82 -14.70 2.27 9.62
N LEU A 83 -14.22 3.16 8.73
CA LEU A 83 -12.86 3.69 8.76
C LEU A 83 -12.71 4.98 9.59
N ALA A 84 -13.79 5.46 10.21
CA ALA A 84 -13.80 6.68 11.02
C ALA A 84 -13.10 7.88 10.34
N GLY A 85 -13.36 8.07 9.04
CA GLY A 85 -12.82 9.18 8.25
C GLY A 85 -11.41 8.98 7.67
N LEU A 86 -10.77 7.82 7.89
CA LEU A 86 -9.47 7.51 7.30
C LEU A 86 -9.58 7.48 5.75
N PRO A 87 -8.77 8.27 5.01
CA PRO A 87 -8.82 8.27 3.56
C PRO A 87 -8.28 6.95 3.00
N VAL A 88 -8.90 6.48 1.92
CA VAL A 88 -8.47 5.31 1.15
C VAL A 88 -7.95 5.79 -0.20
N TYR A 89 -6.71 5.42 -0.50
CA TYR A 89 -6.08 5.66 -1.80
C TYR A 89 -5.86 4.34 -2.51
N HIS A 90 -6.06 4.32 -3.82
CA HIS A 90 -5.84 3.16 -4.66
C HIS A 90 -4.58 3.33 -5.50
N PHE A 91 -3.71 2.34 -5.42
CA PHE A 91 -2.43 2.29 -6.11
C PHE A 91 -2.26 0.97 -6.85
N PRO A 92 -2.80 0.84 -8.08
CA PRO A 92 -2.41 -0.24 -8.96
C PRO A 92 -0.91 -0.14 -9.25
N VAL A 93 -0.16 -1.19 -8.91
CA VAL A 93 1.29 -1.25 -9.04
C VAL A 93 1.65 -2.12 -10.24
N ILE A 94 2.34 -1.53 -11.21
CA ILE A 94 2.61 -2.15 -12.51
C ILE A 94 4.11 -2.15 -12.79
N GLY A 95 4.68 -3.35 -12.90
CA GLY A 95 6.09 -3.57 -13.20
C GLY A 95 6.43 -3.52 -14.69
N SER A 96 7.62 -3.02 -15.01
CA SER A 96 8.34 -3.27 -16.28
C SER A 96 7.58 -2.96 -17.57
N VAL A 97 6.70 -1.94 -17.57
CA VAL A 97 6.00 -1.51 -18.77
C VAL A 97 6.76 -0.43 -19.56
N PRO A 98 6.76 -0.50 -20.90
CA PRO A 98 7.36 0.55 -21.72
C PRO A 98 6.71 1.92 -21.47
N PHE A 99 7.51 2.98 -21.47
CA PHE A 99 7.04 4.35 -21.17
C PHE A 99 5.85 4.77 -22.05
N PHE A 100 5.87 4.42 -23.34
CA PHE A 100 4.88 4.85 -24.32
C PHE A 100 3.48 4.25 -24.09
N VAL A 101 3.36 3.13 -23.36
CA VAL A 101 2.05 2.53 -23.03
C VAL A 101 1.47 2.99 -21.69
N LYS A 102 2.27 3.64 -20.83
CA LYS A 102 1.85 4.05 -19.47
C LYS A 102 0.59 4.92 -19.48
N GLY A 103 0.46 5.80 -20.48
CA GLY A 103 -0.72 6.66 -20.63
C GLY A 103 -2.01 5.87 -20.90
N ALA A 104 -1.96 4.90 -21.84
CA ALA A 104 -3.10 4.06 -22.18
C ALA A 104 -3.53 3.18 -21.00
N ILE A 105 -2.57 2.58 -20.29
CA ILE A 105 -2.82 1.78 -19.09
C ILE A 105 -3.51 2.62 -18.01
N ARG A 106 -2.96 3.81 -17.72
CA ARG A 106 -3.56 4.74 -16.75
C ARG A 106 -4.99 5.11 -17.13
N GLY A 107 -5.22 5.42 -18.41
CA GLY A 107 -6.55 5.76 -18.91
C GLY A 107 -7.55 4.60 -18.79
N GLY A 108 -7.11 3.35 -19.01
CA GLY A 108 -7.94 2.17 -18.81
C GLY A 108 -8.34 2.00 -17.34
N ILE A 109 -7.37 2.04 -16.43
CA ILE A 109 -7.60 1.94 -14.98
C ILE A 109 -8.50 3.08 -14.48
N ALA A 110 -8.25 4.31 -14.91
CA ALA A 110 -9.06 5.46 -14.52
C ALA A 110 -10.54 5.25 -14.87
N LYS A 111 -10.86 4.69 -16.04
CA LYS A 111 -12.24 4.38 -16.44
C LYS A 111 -12.89 3.33 -15.53
N THR A 112 -12.15 2.28 -15.15
CA THR A 112 -12.65 1.22 -14.26
C THR A 112 -12.98 1.77 -12.86
N TYR A 113 -12.16 2.70 -12.37
CA TYR A 113 -12.26 3.24 -11.01
C TYR A 113 -13.18 4.46 -10.86
N ALA A 114 -13.39 5.22 -11.93
CA ALA A 114 -14.15 6.47 -11.93
C ALA A 114 -15.53 6.42 -11.25
N PRO A 115 -16.32 5.33 -11.32
CA PRO A 115 -17.61 5.26 -10.64
C PRO A 115 -17.51 5.19 -9.10
N PHE A 116 -16.35 4.82 -8.56
CA PHE A 116 -16.19 4.44 -7.15
C PHE A 116 -15.36 5.43 -6.35
N ILE A 117 -14.38 6.08 -7.00
CA ILE A 117 -13.27 6.79 -6.33
C ILE A 117 -12.98 8.10 -7.08
N GLY A 118 -12.75 9.18 -6.32
CA GLY A 118 -12.29 10.46 -6.86
C GLY A 118 -10.94 10.35 -7.56
N SER A 119 -10.73 11.15 -8.62
CA SER A 119 -9.51 11.07 -9.45
C SER A 119 -8.22 11.36 -8.68
N ASP A 120 -8.32 12.12 -7.59
CA ASP A 120 -7.25 12.49 -6.67
C ASP A 120 -6.82 11.34 -5.73
N ARG A 121 -7.65 10.32 -5.59
CA ARG A 121 -7.40 9.15 -4.72
C ARG A 121 -6.95 7.90 -5.47
N LEU A 122 -6.69 8.02 -6.78
CA LEU A 122 -6.17 6.94 -7.61
C LEU A 122 -4.90 7.42 -8.30
N ALA A 123 -3.78 6.73 -8.07
CA ALA A 123 -2.54 6.94 -8.83
C ALA A 123 -1.94 5.60 -9.25
N VAL A 124 -1.50 5.46 -10.50
CA VAL A 124 -0.94 4.19 -11.00
C VAL A 124 0.56 4.19 -10.78
N VAL A 125 1.08 3.30 -9.94
CA VAL A 125 2.50 3.27 -9.58
C VAL A 125 3.24 2.38 -10.58
N PHE A 126 4.09 2.98 -11.42
CA PHE A 126 4.90 2.24 -12.39
C PHE A 126 6.31 2.03 -11.85
N ILE A 127 6.72 0.78 -11.69
CA ILE A 127 8.03 0.40 -11.13
C ILE A 127 8.83 -0.47 -12.08
N SER A 128 10.15 -0.49 -11.91
CA SER A 128 11.04 -1.38 -12.66
C SER A 128 11.08 -2.80 -12.09
N ASP A 129 10.87 -2.96 -10.79
CA ASP A 129 10.98 -4.22 -10.08
C ASP A 129 9.97 -4.28 -8.92
N ALA A 130 8.95 -5.12 -9.08
CA ALA A 130 7.92 -5.32 -8.05
C ALA A 130 8.45 -6.03 -6.81
N GLU A 131 9.35 -7.00 -6.98
CA GLU A 131 9.89 -7.78 -5.86
C GLU A 131 10.70 -6.87 -4.94
N THR A 132 11.59 -6.05 -5.50
CA THR A 132 12.38 -5.08 -4.72
C THR A 132 11.49 -4.05 -4.02
N PHE A 133 10.51 -3.48 -4.72
CA PHE A 133 9.63 -2.45 -4.16
C PHE A 133 8.85 -2.95 -2.94
N PHE A 134 8.37 -4.20 -2.97
CA PHE A 134 7.61 -4.77 -1.86
C PHE A 134 8.47 -5.41 -0.77
N ALA A 135 9.64 -5.93 -1.11
CA ALA A 135 10.62 -6.36 -0.10
C ALA A 135 11.04 -5.19 0.81
N GLN A 136 11.19 -3.97 0.25
CA GLN A 136 11.46 -2.76 1.05
C GLN A 136 10.28 -2.37 1.95
N ALA A 137 9.06 -2.63 1.49
CA ALA A 137 7.84 -2.42 2.26
C ALA A 137 7.51 -3.56 3.24
N GLY A 138 8.29 -4.64 3.26
CA GLY A 138 8.05 -5.84 4.09
C GLY A 138 6.76 -6.61 3.75
N ILE A 139 6.16 -6.36 2.59
CA ILE A 139 4.90 -7.01 2.18
C ILE A 139 5.22 -8.16 1.22
N PRO A 140 4.75 -9.39 1.46
CA PRO A 140 4.95 -10.49 0.53
C PRO A 140 4.15 -10.30 -0.76
N ILE A 141 4.70 -10.78 -1.88
CA ILE A 141 3.97 -10.88 -3.16
C ILE A 141 3.39 -12.28 -3.25
N ASP A 142 2.08 -12.37 -3.08
CA ASP A 142 1.30 -13.61 -2.93
C ASP A 142 0.07 -13.65 -3.85
N GLU A 143 0.06 -12.82 -4.90
CA GLU A 143 -1.05 -12.68 -5.86
C GLU A 143 -2.39 -12.22 -5.25
N GLU A 144 -2.38 -11.76 -4.00
CA GLU A 144 -3.53 -11.19 -3.31
C GLU A 144 -3.49 -9.65 -3.25
N PRO A 145 -4.66 -8.98 -3.33
CA PRO A 145 -4.73 -7.55 -3.13
C PRO A 145 -4.35 -7.19 -1.70
N THR A 146 -3.78 -6.00 -1.51
CA THR A 146 -3.27 -5.56 -0.21
C THR A 146 -3.93 -4.27 0.24
N LEU A 147 -4.37 -4.22 1.50
CA LEU A 147 -4.73 -2.98 2.20
C LEU A 147 -3.65 -2.68 3.25
N ALA A 148 -2.81 -1.67 3.02
CA ALA A 148 -1.75 -1.28 3.94
C ALA A 148 -2.14 -0.03 4.72
N PHE A 149 -2.01 -0.06 6.05
CA PHE A 149 -2.20 1.12 6.89
C PHE A 149 -0.88 1.87 7.04
N VAL A 150 -0.82 3.09 6.51
CA VAL A 150 0.40 3.88 6.43
C VAL A 150 0.21 5.18 7.21
N VAL A 151 1.12 5.44 8.14
CA VAL A 151 1.11 6.66 8.94
C VAL A 151 1.87 7.79 8.24
N LYS A 152 1.65 9.03 8.69
CA LYS A 152 2.10 10.26 8.04
C LYS A 152 3.59 10.29 7.67
N ASN A 153 4.46 9.64 8.44
CA ASN A 153 5.89 9.58 8.17
C ASN A 153 6.29 8.50 7.13
N GLY A 154 5.33 7.88 6.45
CA GLY A 154 5.55 6.84 5.45
C GLY A 154 5.73 5.43 6.03
N THR A 155 5.72 5.27 7.36
CA THR A 155 5.82 3.95 8.00
C THR A 155 4.54 3.15 7.80
N ILE A 156 4.70 1.89 7.38
CA ILE A 156 3.64 0.90 7.31
C ILE A 156 3.46 0.33 8.72
N LYS A 157 2.26 0.48 9.30
CA LYS A 157 1.93 -0.09 10.61
C LYS A 157 1.47 -1.54 10.53
N GLY A 158 1.02 -1.95 9.35
CA GLY A 158 0.60 -3.31 9.04
C GLY A 158 -0.22 -3.33 7.76
N PHE A 159 -0.58 -4.53 7.33
CA PHE A 159 -1.36 -4.75 6.12
C PHE A 159 -2.31 -5.93 6.27
N LEU A 160 -3.31 -5.95 5.38
CA LEU A 160 -4.28 -7.02 5.24
C LEU A 160 -4.27 -7.49 3.77
N LYS A 161 -4.47 -8.79 3.57
CA LYS A 161 -4.54 -9.43 2.26
C LYS A 161 -5.95 -9.95 1.96
N GLY A 162 -6.29 -10.02 0.69
CA GLY A 162 -7.52 -10.65 0.21
C GLY A 162 -8.77 -9.75 0.20
N GLY A 163 -9.93 -10.39 0.09
CA GLY A 163 -11.22 -9.73 -0.13
C GLY A 163 -12.01 -9.39 1.13
N VAL A 164 -13.22 -8.88 0.92
CA VAL A 164 -14.16 -8.51 1.99
C VAL A 164 -14.77 -9.78 2.59
N THR A 165 -14.40 -10.10 3.82
CA THR A 165 -15.00 -11.17 4.65
C THR A 165 -15.19 -10.65 6.07
N GLU A 166 -16.03 -11.30 6.87
CA GLU A 166 -16.22 -10.90 8.28
C GLU A 166 -14.90 -10.91 9.07
N GLU A 167 -14.06 -11.93 8.84
CA GLU A 167 -12.74 -12.03 9.44
C GLU A 167 -11.85 -10.84 9.02
N ASN A 168 -11.79 -10.56 7.73
CA ASN A 168 -10.97 -9.47 7.21
C ASN A 168 -11.47 -8.09 7.64
N LEU A 169 -12.78 -7.91 7.79
CA LEU A 169 -13.36 -6.70 8.36
C LEU A 169 -12.95 -6.52 9.82
N PHE A 170 -13.01 -7.58 10.63
CA PHE A 170 -12.56 -7.54 12.01
C PHE A 170 -11.06 -7.17 12.09
N ARG A 171 -10.21 -7.85 11.33
CA ARG A 171 -8.76 -7.61 11.30
C ARG A 171 -8.40 -6.20 10.80
N LEU A 172 -9.08 -5.71 9.77
CA LEU A 172 -8.87 -4.34 9.28
C LEU A 172 -9.21 -3.32 10.36
N LYS A 173 -10.32 -3.54 11.08
CA LYS A 173 -10.76 -2.65 12.16
C LYS A 173 -9.75 -2.61 13.30
N GLU A 174 -9.19 -3.75 13.71
CA GLU A 174 -8.11 -3.82 14.70
C GLU A 174 -6.87 -3.06 14.21
N LEU A 175 -6.44 -3.28 12.96
CA LEU A 175 -5.29 -2.62 12.37
C LEU A 175 -5.41 -1.09 12.40
N VAL A 176 -6.57 -0.53 12.04
CA VAL A 176 -6.76 0.94 11.99
C VAL A 176 -7.11 1.56 13.34
N SER A 177 -7.64 0.78 14.30
CA SER A 177 -8.06 1.29 15.61
C SER A 177 -6.98 1.19 16.68
N GLY A 178 -6.13 0.16 16.62
CA GLY A 178 -5.03 -0.04 17.57
C GLY A 178 -3.87 0.94 17.43
N ASN A 179 -3.96 1.88 16.49
CA ASN A 179 -2.91 2.84 16.14
C ASN A 179 -3.38 4.32 16.20
N LYS A 180 -4.56 4.58 16.81
CA LYS A 180 -5.03 5.93 17.17
C LYS A 180 -4.55 6.29 18.57
#